data_AF-A0A7Y0VBE6-F1
#
_entry.id   AF-A0A7Y0VBE6-F1
#
_cell.length_a   1.000
_cell.length_b   1.000
_cell.length_c   1.000
_cell.angle_alpha   90.00
_cell.angle_beta   90.00
_cell.angle_gamma   90.00
#
_symmetry.space_group_name_H-M   'P 1'
#
loop_
_entity.id
_entity.type
_entity.pdbx_description
1 polymer ?
#
loop_
_entity_poly.entity_id
_entity_poly.type
_entity_poly.pdbx_seq_one_letter_code
_entity_poly.pdbx_strand_id
1 'polypeptide(L)'
;MTMPSSRFSTMWPHPDTELTIGVYNAWQEGIQKVETKVQEVIDEFLNRYEFVKNYRRSEQAENALLENQEQDLRFTIKNITDELSLIQELDDTRLIIDLSEQPNLYTQIDGLISAGIRRSIWWARTM
;
A
#
# COMPACT_ATOMS: atom_id res chain seq x y z
N MET A 1 14.12 31.77 -18.79
CA MET A 1 14.81 30.57 -18.27
C MET A 1 13.79 29.80 -17.45
N THR A 2 13.10 28.85 -18.10
CA THR A 2 12.00 28.06 -17.50
C THR A 2 12.60 26.85 -16.80
N MET A 3 12.23 26.63 -15.53
CA MET A 3 12.60 25.42 -14.81
C MET A 3 12.03 24.18 -15.52
N PRO A 4 12.76 23.06 -15.60
CA PRO A 4 12.18 21.82 -16.09
C PRO A 4 11.15 21.34 -15.06
N SER A 5 9.90 21.20 -15.48
CA SER A 5 8.91 20.47 -14.70
C SER A 5 9.40 19.04 -14.54
N SER A 6 9.66 18.63 -13.30
CA SER A 6 9.87 17.23 -12.97
C SER A 6 8.56 16.48 -13.25
N ARG A 7 8.39 16.02 -14.49
CA ARG A 7 7.40 15.00 -14.84
C ARG A 7 7.78 13.76 -14.04
N PHE A 8 7.03 13.49 -12.97
CA PHE A 8 6.91 12.14 -12.45
C PHE A 8 6.36 11.29 -13.59
N SER A 9 7.27 10.60 -14.28
CA SER A 9 6.89 9.61 -15.26
C SER A 9 6.43 8.42 -14.43
N THR A 10 5.13 8.17 -14.38
CA THR A 10 4.59 6.92 -13.86
C THR A 10 5.09 5.81 -14.77
N MET A 11 6.22 5.21 -14.40
CA MET A 11 6.63 3.93 -14.95
C MET A 11 5.50 2.98 -14.56
N TRP A 12 4.71 2.56 -15.56
CA TRP A 12 3.60 1.65 -15.38
C TRP A 12 4.06 0.52 -14.44
N PRO A 13 3.41 0.30 -13.29
CA PRO A 13 3.92 -0.66 -12.34
C PRO A 13 4.04 -2.01 -13.03
N HIS A 14 5.12 -2.74 -12.72
CA HIS A 14 5.22 -4.15 -13.09
C HIS A 14 3.88 -4.82 -12.73
N PRO A 15 3.34 -5.74 -13.54
CA PRO A 15 2.04 -6.38 -13.29
C PRO A 15 1.93 -7.11 -11.94
N ASP A 16 3.02 -7.18 -11.18
CA ASP A 16 3.10 -7.76 -9.82
C ASP A 16 3.36 -6.71 -8.73
N THR A 17 3.23 -5.41 -9.05
CA THR A 17 3.37 -4.35 -8.04
C THR A 17 2.07 -4.22 -7.26
N GLU A 18 2.21 -4.22 -5.94
CA GLU A 18 1.13 -4.08 -4.97
C GLU A 18 1.50 -3.03 -3.91
N LEU A 19 0.49 -2.38 -3.35
CA LEU A 19 0.62 -1.34 -2.33
C LEU A 19 0.04 -1.83 -1.00
N THR A 20 0.87 -1.97 0.03
CA THR A 20 0.39 -2.25 1.38
C THR A 20 0.44 -0.98 2.21
N ILE A 21 -0.71 -0.59 2.77
CA ILE A 21 -0.85 0.53 3.70
C ILE A 21 -0.84 -0.04 5.11
N GLY A 22 0.30 0.09 5.78
CA GLY A 22 0.46 -0.34 7.17
C GLY A 22 -0.05 0.71 8.14
N VAL A 23 -0.89 0.31 9.08
CA VAL A 23 -1.33 1.12 10.22
C VAL A 23 -0.86 0.43 11.50
N TYR A 24 -0.23 1.17 12.41
CA TYR A 24 0.33 0.58 13.64
C TYR A 24 -0.67 0.63 14.79
N ASN A 25 -0.91 -0.53 15.42
CA ASN A 25 -1.70 -0.67 16.65
C ASN A 25 -3.03 0.09 16.63
N ALA A 26 -3.71 0.12 15.49
CA ALA A 26 -4.97 0.83 15.35
C ALA A 26 -6.13 0.03 15.93
N TRP A 27 -7.02 0.72 16.65
CA TRP A 27 -8.34 0.20 16.99
C TRP A 27 -9.23 0.12 15.75
N GLN A 28 -10.30 -0.67 15.81
CA GLN A 28 -11.22 -0.90 14.68
C GLN A 28 -11.71 0.41 14.02
N GLU A 29 -12.07 1.41 14.82
CA GLU A 29 -12.50 2.72 14.31
C GLU A 29 -11.36 3.44 13.55
N GLY A 30 -10.11 3.29 14.00
CA GLY A 30 -8.95 3.86 13.33
C GLY A 30 -8.70 3.22 11.96
N ILE A 31 -8.85 1.90 11.87
CA ILE A 31 -8.74 1.17 10.60
C ILE A 31 -9.81 1.64 9.62
N GLN A 32 -11.07 1.71 10.06
CA GLN A 32 -12.19 2.17 9.22
C GLN A 32 -11.99 3.59 8.70
N LYS A 33 -11.44 4.49 9.51
CA LYS A 33 -11.09 5.85 9.07
C LYS A 33 -10.05 5.85 7.96
N VAL A 34 -9.00 5.01 8.08
CA VAL A 34 -7.98 4.87 7.03
C VAL A 34 -8.59 4.27 5.76
N GLU A 35 -9.38 3.20 5.88
CA GLU A 35 -10.09 2.59 4.75
C GLU A 35 -10.95 3.59 4.00
N THR A 36 -11.75 4.37 4.74
CA THR A 36 -12.59 5.42 4.17
C THR A 36 -11.75 6.46 3.44
N LYS A 37 -10.64 6.92 4.05
CA LYS A 37 -9.78 7.94 3.46
C LYS A 37 -9.07 7.46 2.20
N VAL A 38 -8.64 6.20 2.18
CA VAL A 38 -8.02 5.58 1.01
C VAL A 38 -9.01 5.50 -0.14
N GLN A 39 -10.26 5.10 0.14
CA GLN A 39 -11.30 5.08 -0.89
C GLN A 39 -11.61 6.49 -1.42
N GLU A 40 -11.73 7.50 -0.55
CA GLU A 40 -11.90 8.89 -0.99
C GLU A 40 -10.81 9.33 -1.97
N VAL A 41 -9.54 9.05 -1.67
CA VAL A 41 -8.41 9.42 -2.54
C VAL A 41 -8.44 8.66 -3.86
N ILE A 42 -8.78 7.37 -3.83
CA ILE A 42 -8.89 6.56 -5.05
C ILE A 42 -10.01 7.11 -5.93
N ASP A 43 -11.18 7.35 -5.36
CA ASP A 43 -12.34 7.82 -6.12
C ASP A 43 -12.15 9.26 -6.66
N GLU A 44 -11.42 10.11 -5.94
CA GLU A 44 -11.19 11.50 -6.33
C GLU A 44 -10.08 11.67 -7.37
N PHE A 45 -8.97 10.93 -7.24
CA PHE A 45 -7.75 11.20 -8.02
C PHE A 45 -7.33 10.06 -8.95
N LEU A 46 -7.87 8.86 -8.77
CA LEU A 46 -7.38 7.66 -9.44
C LEU A 46 -8.50 6.91 -10.17
N ASN A 47 -8.13 6.05 -11.09
CA ASN A 47 -9.08 5.13 -11.72
C ASN A 47 -9.00 3.77 -11.02
N ARG A 48 -10.01 3.41 -10.22
CA ARG A 48 -10.07 2.14 -9.49
C ARG A 48 -9.80 0.91 -10.36
N TYR A 49 -10.18 0.93 -11.64
CA TYR A 49 -9.95 -0.19 -12.55
C TYR A 49 -8.46 -0.45 -12.83
N GLU A 50 -7.60 0.57 -12.68
CA GLU A 50 -6.14 0.42 -12.79
C GLU A 50 -5.54 -0.37 -11.62
N PHE A 51 -6.27 -0.44 -10.49
CA PHE A 51 -5.87 -1.17 -9.30
C PHE A 51 -6.44 -2.58 -9.24
N VAL A 52 -7.27 -3.01 -10.20
CA VAL A 52 -7.76 -4.39 -10.19
C VAL A 52 -6.63 -5.35 -10.57
N LYS A 53 -6.29 -6.25 -9.65
CA LYS A 53 -5.33 -7.34 -9.87
C LYS A 53 -6.00 -8.47 -10.63
N ASN A 54 -7.15 -8.93 -10.12
CA ASN A 54 -7.93 -10.03 -10.67
C ASN A 54 -9.41 -9.87 -10.31
N TYR A 55 -10.27 -10.64 -10.98
CA TYR A 55 -11.64 -10.87 -10.57
C TYR A 55 -11.72 -12.26 -9.94
N ARG A 56 -12.17 -12.34 -8.70
CA ARG A 56 -12.41 -13.60 -8.01
C ARG A 56 -13.91 -13.82 -7.87
N ARG A 57 -14.34 -15.08 -7.86
CA ARG A 57 -15.73 -15.40 -7.52
C ARG A 57 -15.93 -15.09 -6.04
N SER A 58 -17.02 -14.41 -5.70
CA SER A 58 -17.42 -14.24 -4.30
C SER A 58 -17.62 -15.60 -3.64
N GLU A 59 -17.03 -15.79 -2.46
CA GLU A 59 -17.12 -17.06 -1.71
C GLU A 59 -18.57 -17.40 -1.30
N GLN A 60 -19.44 -16.39 -1.28
CA GLN A 60 -20.85 -16.51 -0.91
C GLN A 60 -21.76 -16.79 -2.10
N ALA A 61 -21.24 -16.73 -3.33
CA ALA A 61 -22.06 -16.87 -4.54
C ALA A 61 -22.21 -18.32 -4.99
N GLU A 62 -23.44 -18.79 -5.17
CA GLU A 62 -23.74 -20.14 -5.65
C GLU A 62 -23.45 -20.34 -7.15
N ASN A 63 -23.39 -19.26 -7.94
CA ASN A 63 -23.18 -19.31 -9.39
C ASN A 63 -22.16 -18.28 -9.89
N ALA A 64 -21.51 -18.57 -11.04
CA ALA A 64 -20.40 -17.78 -11.60
C ALA A 64 -20.84 -16.58 -12.47
N LEU A 65 -21.94 -15.90 -12.11
CA LEU A 65 -22.41 -14.71 -12.82
C LEU A 65 -21.43 -13.54 -12.64
N LEU A 66 -21.38 -12.61 -13.61
CA LEU A 66 -20.49 -11.44 -13.58
C LEU A 66 -20.72 -10.55 -12.34
N GLU A 67 -21.96 -10.42 -11.91
CA GLU A 67 -22.37 -9.70 -10.69
C GLU A 67 -21.87 -10.33 -9.39
N ASN A 68 -21.48 -11.61 -9.44
CA ASN A 68 -20.94 -12.36 -8.30
C ASN A 68 -19.41 -12.35 -8.25
N GLN A 69 -18.76 -11.53 -9.08
CA GLN A 69 -17.32 -11.37 -9.07
C GLN A 69 -16.92 -10.22 -8.14
N GLU A 70 -16.02 -10.52 -7.21
CA GLU A 70 -15.33 -9.54 -6.39
C GLU A 70 -14.03 -9.11 -7.07
N GLN A 71 -13.71 -7.82 -6.94
CA GLN A 71 -12.45 -7.28 -7.41
C GLN A 71 -11.37 -7.53 -6.36
N ASP A 72 -10.33 -8.26 -6.75
CA ASP A 72 -9.08 -8.31 -5.99
C ASP A 72 -8.26 -7.08 -6.38
N LEU A 73 -7.91 -6.25 -5.41
CA LEU A 73 -7.23 -4.97 -5.63
C LEU A 73 -5.74 -5.10 -5.36
N ARG A 74 -4.94 -4.32 -6.09
CA ARG A 74 -3.49 -4.18 -5.94
C ARG A 74 -3.08 -3.35 -4.72
N PHE A 75 -4.00 -3.10 -3.80
CA PHE A 75 -3.70 -2.47 -2.54
C PHE A 75 -4.44 -3.13 -1.39
N THR A 76 -3.79 -3.15 -0.22
CA THR A 76 -4.35 -3.68 1.02
C THR A 76 -4.06 -2.74 2.19
N ILE A 77 -4.93 -2.75 3.19
CA ILE A 77 -4.71 -2.06 4.46
C ILE A 77 -4.49 -3.12 5.53
N LYS A 78 -3.38 -3.02 6.26
CA LYS A 78 -3.01 -3.99 7.30
C LYS A 78 -2.77 -3.28 8.62
N ASN A 79 -3.36 -3.82 9.68
CA ASN A 79 -3.05 -3.41 11.04
C ASN A 79 -1.85 -4.20 11.55
N ILE A 80 -0.73 -3.52 11.77
CA ILE A 80 0.53 -4.09 12.24
C ILE A 80 0.52 -3.99 13.77
N THR A 81 0.37 -5.14 14.43
CA THR A 81 0.21 -5.23 15.88
C THR A 81 1.45 -5.72 16.61
N ASP A 82 2.41 -6.29 15.87
CA ASP A 82 3.62 -6.88 16.43
C ASP A 82 4.79 -6.84 15.43
N GLU A 83 6.01 -6.96 15.95
CA GLU A 83 7.25 -6.89 15.17
C GLU A 83 7.35 -8.01 14.12
N LEU A 84 6.87 -9.22 14.44
CA LEU A 84 6.94 -10.34 13.52
C LEU A 84 6.06 -10.09 12.27
N SER A 85 4.85 -9.55 12.46
CA SER A 85 3.97 -9.15 11.36
C SER A 85 4.63 -8.09 10.47
N LEU A 86 5.32 -7.09 11.06
CA LEU A 86 6.06 -6.09 10.30
C LEU A 86 7.17 -6.73 9.46
N ILE A 87 7.98 -7.60 10.05
CA ILE A 87 9.11 -8.26 9.36
C ILE A 87 8.60 -9.08 8.17
N GLN A 88 7.50 -9.82 8.34
CA GLN A 88 6.89 -10.61 7.27
C GLN A 88 6.40 -9.74 6.12
N GLU A 89 5.72 -8.63 6.40
CA GLU A 89 5.32 -7.68 5.35
C GLU A 89 6.52 -7.06 4.65
N LEU A 90 7.57 -6.79 5.41
CA LEU A 90 8.77 -6.19 4.86
C LEU A 90 9.52 -7.16 3.95
N ASP A 91 9.51 -8.48 4.13
CA ASP A 91 10.38 -9.42 3.40
C ASP A 91 10.33 -9.26 1.87
N ASP A 92 9.13 -9.10 1.31
CA ASP A 92 8.90 -8.88 -0.13
C ASP A 92 8.74 -7.40 -0.53
N THR A 93 8.75 -6.48 0.44
CA THR A 93 8.55 -5.05 0.21
C THR A 93 9.80 -4.40 -0.41
N ARG A 94 9.62 -3.75 -1.57
CA ARG A 94 10.72 -3.07 -2.30
C ARG A 94 10.90 -1.59 -1.93
N LEU A 95 9.83 -0.94 -1.51
CA LEU A 95 9.79 0.49 -1.18
C LEU A 95 8.94 0.69 0.07
N ILE A 96 9.49 1.41 1.05
CA ILE A 96 8.79 1.82 2.26
C ILE A 96 8.70 3.34 2.23
N ILE A 97 7.51 3.86 2.51
CA ILE A 97 7.24 5.29 2.63
C ILE A 97 6.64 5.51 4.02
N ASP A 98 7.34 6.27 4.85
CA ASP A 98 6.81 6.76 6.14
C ASP A 98 6.72 8.28 6.06
N LEU A 99 5.48 8.78 6.18
CA LEU A 99 5.15 10.21 6.11
C LEU A 99 4.91 10.82 7.50
N SER A 100 5.18 10.07 8.57
CA SER A 100 4.99 10.52 9.95
C SER A 100 6.02 11.59 10.32
N GLU A 101 5.63 12.56 11.16
CA GLU A 101 6.58 13.55 11.71
C GLU A 101 7.73 12.88 12.46
N GLN A 102 7.43 11.79 13.16
CA GLN A 102 8.38 10.88 13.80
C GLN A 102 8.24 9.50 13.18
N PRO A 103 9.08 9.14 12.20
CA PRO A 103 8.99 7.84 11.55
C PRO A 103 9.22 6.69 12.54
N ASN A 104 8.56 5.55 12.33
CA ASN A 104 8.65 4.42 13.26
C ASN A 104 10.06 3.82 13.27
N LEU A 105 10.68 3.74 14.45
CA LEU A 105 12.05 3.21 14.64
C LEU A 105 12.19 1.76 14.17
N TYR A 106 11.15 0.93 14.32
CA TYR A 106 11.19 -0.46 13.87
C TYR A 106 11.20 -0.56 12.34
N THR A 107 10.42 0.28 11.67
CA THR A 107 10.47 0.41 10.20
C THR A 107 11.83 0.92 9.72
N GLN A 108 12.44 1.84 10.47
CA GLN A 108 13.79 2.34 10.17
C GLN A 108 14.85 1.23 10.27
N ILE A 109 14.81 0.43 11.34
CA ILE A 109 15.84 -0.57 11.66
C ILE A 109 15.64 -1.84 10.81
N ASP A 110 14.41 -2.37 10.72
CA ASP A 110 14.13 -3.58 9.96
C ASP A 110 14.20 -3.36 8.45
N GLY A 111 13.90 -2.14 7.99
CA GLY A 111 14.13 -1.75 6.59
C GLY A 111 15.61 -1.72 6.19
N LEU A 112 16.53 -1.53 7.15
CA LEU A 112 17.97 -1.38 6.92
C LEU A 112 18.78 -2.68 7.11
N ILE A 113 18.35 -3.61 7.96
CA ILE A 113 19.21 -4.71 8.44
C ILE A 113 18.86 -6.09 7.87
N SER A 114 17.59 -6.39 7.55
CA SER A 114 17.18 -7.80 7.38
C SER A 114 17.32 -8.39 5.97
N ALA A 115 17.28 -7.60 4.89
CA ALA A 115 17.27 -8.14 3.53
C ALA A 115 18.41 -7.55 2.69
N GLY A 116 19.39 -8.37 2.29
CA GLY A 116 20.52 -8.01 1.42
C GLY A 116 20.18 -7.54 -0.01
N ILE A 117 18.98 -6.97 -0.22
CA ILE A 117 18.49 -6.36 -1.45
C ILE A 117 18.54 -4.84 -1.24
N ARG A 118 19.10 -4.09 -2.21
CA ARG A 118 19.08 -2.61 -2.17
C ARG A 118 17.63 -2.10 -2.18
N ARG A 119 17.08 -1.83 -1.00
CA ARG A 119 15.83 -1.09 -0.83
C ARG A 119 16.15 0.40 -0.86
N SER A 120 15.37 1.17 -1.62
CA SER A 120 15.42 2.63 -1.53
C SER A 120 14.41 3.04 -0.47
N ILE A 121 14.88 3.42 0.71
CA ILE A 121 14.02 4.00 1.75
C ILE A 121 13.96 5.50 1.50
N TRP A 122 12.77 6.03 1.22
CA TRP A 122 12.54 7.46 1.06
C TRP A 122 11.78 7.99 2.26
N TRP A 123 12.46 8.79 3.07
CA TRP A 123 11.82 9.61 4.10
C TRP A 123 11.37 10.91 3.43
N ALA A 124 10.07 11.05 3.17
CA ALA A 124 9.56 12.35 2.76
C ALA A 124 9.42 13.21 4.03
N ARG A 125 10.40 14.09 4.27
CA ARG A 125 10.23 15.18 5.22
C ARG A 125 9.22 16.15 4.61
N THR A 126 8.04 16.27 5.20
CA THR A 126 7.18 17.43 5.00
C THR A 126 7.93 18.66 5.53
N MET A 127 8.06 19.68 4.69
CA MET A 127 8.63 21.00 5.04
C MET A 127 7.58 21.86 5.73
#